data_AF-A0A9D0ZGA2-F1
#
_entry.id   AF-A0A9D0ZGA2-F1
#
_cell.length_a   1.000
_cell.length_b   1.000
_cell.length_c   1.000
_cell.angle_alpha   90.00
_cell.angle_beta   90.00
_cell.angle_gamma   90.00
#
_symmetry.space_group_name_H-M   'P 1'
#
loop_
_entity.id
_entity.type
_entity.pdbx_description
1 polymer ?
#
loop_
_entity_poly.entity_id
_entity_poly.type
_entity_poly.pdbx_seq_one_letter_code
_entity_poly.pdbx_strand_id
1 'polypeptide(L)'
;MGILELGAYASAIGATVAIVAMVAKAYCTFKRMERHQKENYLTCLKLVIMSEKIPLTERIEAGHKYIALGGNGAIRKHYEALIKEYGKETNE
;
A
#
# COMPACT_ATOMS: atom_id res chain seq x y z
N MET A 1 0.02 -12.24 -54.72
CA MET A 1 -0.02 -11.69 -53.34
C MET A 1 1.04 -12.45 -52.56
N GLY A 2 2.23 -11.84 -52.43
CA GLY A 2 3.49 -12.56 -52.24
C GLY A 2 3.90 -12.74 -50.78
N ILE A 3 4.80 -13.70 -50.58
CA ILE A 3 5.45 -14.13 -49.32
C ILE A 3 5.95 -12.94 -48.46
N LEU A 4 6.32 -11.83 -49.11
CA LEU A 4 6.75 -10.59 -48.46
C LEU A 4 5.67 -9.95 -47.57
N GLU A 5 4.43 -9.90 -48.03
CA GLU A 5 3.29 -9.34 -47.28
C GLU A 5 3.03 -10.19 -46.02
N LEU A 6 3.05 -11.52 -46.18
CA LEU A 6 2.84 -12.49 -45.10
C LEU A 6 3.91 -12.38 -44.00
N GLY A 7 5.18 -12.17 -44.37
CA GLY A 7 6.26 -11.91 -43.44
C GLY A 7 6.09 -10.60 -42.66
N ALA A 8 5.62 -9.53 -43.32
CA ALA A 8 5.32 -8.25 -42.67
C ALA A 8 4.21 -8.41 -41.62
N TYR A 9 3.10 -9.09 -41.94
CA TYR A 9 2.03 -9.35 -40.98
C TYR A 9 2.51 -10.19 -39.79
N ALA A 10 3.29 -11.24 -40.01
CA ALA A 10 3.82 -12.07 -38.93
C ALA A 10 4.72 -11.26 -37.96
N SER A 11 5.56 -10.37 -38.50
CA SER A 11 6.41 -9.49 -37.70
C SER A 11 5.61 -8.48 -36.86
N ALA A 12 4.55 -7.90 -37.45
CA ALA A 12 3.68 -6.94 -36.77
C ALA A 12 2.89 -7.61 -35.64
N ILE A 13 2.39 -8.84 -35.85
CA ILE A 13 1.71 -9.64 -34.83
C ILE A 13 2.69 -9.96 -33.69
N GLY A 14 3.90 -10.42 -34.01
CA GLY A 14 4.93 -10.72 -33.02
C GLY A 14 5.30 -9.51 -32.15
N ALA A 15 5.50 -8.34 -32.78
CA ALA A 15 5.75 -7.09 -32.08
C ALA A 15 4.59 -6.70 -31.16
N THR A 16 3.35 -6.86 -31.63
CA THR A 16 2.14 -6.56 -30.85
C THR A 16 2.03 -7.45 -29.62
N VAL A 17 2.26 -8.76 -29.77
CA VAL A 17 2.25 -9.71 -28.64
C VAL A 17 3.34 -9.38 -27.61
N ALA A 18 4.54 -9.02 -28.07
CA ALA A 18 5.63 -8.63 -27.18
C ALA A 18 5.30 -7.37 -26.37
N ILE A 19 4.69 -6.36 -27.01
CA ILE A 19 4.24 -5.14 -26.32
C ILE A 19 3.20 -5.47 -25.26
N VAL A 20 2.19 -6.29 -25.59
CA VAL A 20 1.17 -6.71 -24.62
C VAL A 20 1.78 -7.43 -23.43
N ALA A 21 2.74 -8.34 -23.66
CA ALA A 21 3.43 -9.05 -22.58
C ALA A 21 4.23 -8.10 -21.68
N MET A 22 4.92 -7.10 -22.25
CA MET A 22 5.64 -6.09 -21.47
C MET A 22 4.70 -5.24 -20.62
N VAL A 23 3.58 -4.78 -21.18
CA VAL A 23 2.57 -4.00 -20.45
C VAL A 23 1.95 -4.83 -19.33
N ALA A 24 1.62 -6.10 -19.58
CA ALA A 24 1.09 -7.01 -18.56
C ALA A 24 2.10 -7.22 -17.42
N LYS A 25 3.38 -7.42 -17.73
CA LYS A 25 4.44 -7.57 -16.72
C LYS A 25 4.64 -6.28 -15.91
N ALA A 26 4.59 -5.12 -16.55
CA ALA A 26 4.66 -3.83 -15.88
C ALA A 26 3.48 -3.67 -14.91
N TYR A 27 2.25 -3.94 -15.36
CA TYR A 27 1.05 -3.87 -14.53
C TYR A 27 1.13 -4.79 -13.30
N CYS A 28 1.57 -6.04 -13.47
CA CYS A 28 1.78 -6.97 -12.35
C CYS A 28 2.83 -6.45 -11.35
N THR A 29 3.89 -5.83 -11.86
CA THR A 29 4.95 -5.23 -11.01
C THR A 29 4.40 -4.05 -10.22
N PHE A 30 3.65 -3.15 -10.86
CA PHE A 30 2.98 -2.04 -10.18
C PHE A 30 2.02 -2.51 -9.09
N LYS A 31 1.18 -3.51 -9.39
CA LYS A 31 0.26 -4.10 -8.40
C LYS A 31 0.98 -4.69 -7.20
N ARG A 32 2.14 -5.33 -7.42
CA ARG A 32 2.97 -5.86 -6.33
C ARG A 32 3.60 -4.74 -5.51
N MET A 33 4.09 -3.69 -6.16
CA MET A 33 4.64 -2.51 -5.48
C MET A 33 3.57 -1.83 -4.62
N GLU A 34 2.37 -1.63 -5.13
CA GLU A 34 1.25 -1.02 -4.40
C GLU A 34 0.95 -1.79 -3.10
N ARG A 35 0.94 -3.13 -3.17
CA ARG A 35 0.76 -3.98 -1.98
C ARG A 35 1.86 -3.76 -0.94
N HIS A 36 3.13 -3.81 -1.36
CA HIS A 36 4.25 -3.60 -0.44
C HIS A 36 4.27 -2.18 0.13
N GLN A 37 3.89 -1.17 -0.65
CA GLN A 37 3.74 0.19 -0.16
C GLN A 37 2.65 0.29 0.91
N LYS A 38 1.51 -0.36 0.71
CA LYS A 38 0.45 -0.43 1.74
C LYS A 38 0.93 -1.13 3.02
N GLU A 39 1.62 -2.26 2.89
CA GLU A 39 2.18 -3.02 4.02
C GLU A 39 3.24 -2.20 4.79
N ASN A 40 4.11 -1.49 4.07
CA ASN A 40 5.13 -0.61 4.64
C ASN A 40 4.50 0.61 5.32
N TYR A 41 3.48 1.21 4.71
CA TYR A 41 2.78 2.34 5.29
C TYR A 41 2.07 1.96 6.60
N LEU A 42 1.39 0.81 6.62
CA LEU A 42 0.83 0.25 7.86
C LEU A 42 1.92 0.04 8.92
N THR A 43 3.09 -0.47 8.54
CA THR A 43 4.21 -0.70 9.48
C THR A 43 4.76 0.61 10.04
N CYS A 44 4.90 1.65 9.23
CA CYS A 44 5.30 2.97 9.69
C CYS A 44 4.30 3.53 10.71
N LEU A 45 2.99 3.40 10.44
CA LEU A 45 1.96 3.82 11.39
C LEU A 45 2.07 3.06 12.73
N LYS A 46 2.38 1.76 12.71
CA LYS A 46 2.62 1.00 13.95
C LYS A 46 3.78 1.59 14.75
N LEU A 47 4.89 1.92 14.09
CA LEU A 47 6.05 2.53 14.75
C LEU A 47 5.67 3.87 15.38
N VAL A 48 4.89 4.71 14.69
CA VAL A 48 4.41 5.99 15.22
C VAL A 48 3.52 5.77 16.44
N ILE A 49 2.51 4.91 16.34
CA ILE A 49 1.57 4.60 17.43
C ILE A 49 2.30 4.10 18.68
N MET A 50 3.32 3.26 18.51
CA MET A 50 4.06 2.65 19.62
C MET A 50 5.16 3.55 20.21
N SER A 51 5.58 4.60 19.49
CA SER A 51 6.68 5.45 19.93
C SER A 51 6.26 6.39 21.06
N GLU A 52 6.87 6.28 22.22
CA GLU A 52 6.64 7.18 23.36
C GLU A 52 7.21 8.59 23.15
N LYS A 53 8.13 8.76 22.20
CA LYS A 53 8.75 10.06 21.89
C LYS A 53 7.85 10.98 21.06
N ILE A 54 6.76 10.43 20.50
CA ILE A 54 5.82 11.17 19.65
C ILE A 54 4.65 11.65 20.51
N PRO A 55 4.15 12.89 20.33
CA PRO A 55 3.01 13.40 21.09
C PRO A 55 1.77 12.50 21.00
N LEU A 56 1.02 12.38 22.10
CA LEU A 56 -0.16 11.51 22.20
C LEU A 56 -1.19 11.78 21.10
N THR A 57 -1.45 13.05 20.78
CA THR A 57 -2.39 13.45 19.72
C THR A 57 -1.98 12.91 18.35
N GLU A 58 -0.70 13.01 17.98
CA GLU A 58 -0.18 12.50 16.70
C GLU A 58 -0.23 10.96 16.64
N ARG A 59 0.03 10.29 17.77
CA ARG A 59 -0.08 8.83 17.89
C ARG A 59 -1.53 8.38 17.69
N ILE A 60 -2.50 9.12 18.23
CA ILE A 60 -3.93 8.87 18.06
C ILE A 60 -4.34 9.09 16.61
N GLU A 61 -3.87 10.15 15.94
CA GLU A 61 -4.15 10.38 14.53
C GLU A 61 -3.57 9.26 13.64
N ALA A 62 -2.34 8.82 13.91
CA ALA A 62 -1.74 7.66 13.26
C ALA A 62 -2.56 6.38 13.50
N GLY A 63 -3.11 6.22 14.70
CA GLY A 63 -4.04 5.14 15.05
C GLY A 63 -5.33 5.15 14.21
N HIS A 64 -5.96 6.31 14.06
CA HIS A 64 -7.14 6.45 13.18
C HIS A 64 -6.82 6.03 11.74
N LYS A 65 -5.71 6.53 11.18
CA LYS A 65 -5.25 6.16 9.82
C LYS A 65 -4.98 4.67 9.71
N TYR A 66 -4.35 4.08 10.73
CA TYR A 66 -4.05 2.64 10.77
C TYR A 66 -5.32 1.77 10.72
N ILE A 67 -6.34 2.11 11.51
CA ILE A 67 -7.62 1.38 11.51
C ILE A 67 -8.36 1.57 10.18
N ALA A 68 -8.39 2.79 9.63
CA ALA A 68 -9.04 3.08 8.35
C ALA A 68 -8.46 2.25 7.18
N LEU A 69 -7.16 1.90 7.24
CA LEU A 69 -6.49 1.07 6.24
C LEU A 69 -6.68 -0.45 6.44
N GLY A 70 -7.47 -0.84 7.44
CA GLY A 70 -7.72 -2.24 7.82
C GLY A 70 -6.71 -2.82 8.82
N GLY A 71 -5.93 -1.97 9.50
CA GLY A 71 -5.03 -2.37 10.58
C GLY A 71 -5.79 -2.97 11.76
N ASN A 72 -5.24 -4.01 12.39
CA ASN A 72 -5.91 -4.75 13.47
C ASN A 72 -4.90 -5.42 14.43
N GLY A 73 -5.40 -6.17 15.42
CA GLY A 73 -4.60 -6.95 16.37
C GLY A 73 -4.13 -6.13 17.56
N ALA A 74 -2.91 -6.41 18.04
CA ALA A 74 -2.35 -5.75 19.24
C ALA A 74 -2.25 -4.23 19.10
N ILE A 75 -1.96 -3.74 17.88
CA ILE A 75 -1.83 -2.29 17.61
C ILE A 75 -3.16 -1.57 17.78
N ARG A 76 -4.27 -2.20 17.38
CA ARG A 76 -5.61 -1.66 17.61
C ARG A 76 -5.91 -1.54 19.11
N LYS A 77 -5.58 -2.56 19.89
CA LYS A 77 -5.75 -2.52 21.36
C LYS A 77 -4.90 -1.42 22.00
N HIS A 78 -3.65 -1.26 21.53
CA HIS A 78 -2.76 -0.18 22.00
C HIS A 78 -3.35 1.19 21.69
N TYR A 79 -3.86 1.38 20.47
CA TYR A 79 -4.54 2.60 20.07
C TYR A 79 -5.78 2.88 20.93
N GLU A 80 -6.61 1.88 21.21
CA GLU A 80 -7.77 2.03 22.11
C GLU A 80 -7.35 2.43 23.54
N ALA A 81 -6.18 1.98 24.01
CA ALA A 81 -5.61 2.44 25.28
C ALA A 81 -5.16 3.91 25.22
N LEU A 82 -4.51 4.34 24.14
CA LEU A 82 -4.11 5.74 23.93
C LEU A 82 -5.32 6.68 23.92
N ILE A 83 -6.43 6.30 23.30
CA ILE A 83 -7.67 7.11 23.32
C ILE A 83 -8.20 7.27 24.76
N LYS A 84 -8.16 6.19 25.56
CA LYS A 84 -8.60 6.24 26.96
C LYS A 84 -7.70 7.14 27.81
N GLU A 85 -6.40 7.12 27.56
CA GLU A 85 -5.42 7.99 28.22
C GLU A 85 -5.69 9.46 27.90
N TYR A 86 -5.85 9.79 26.62
CA TYR A 86 -6.19 11.15 26.18
C TYR A 86 -7.51 11.66 26.78
N GLY A 87 -8.52 10.80 26.87
CA GLY A 87 -9.79 11.13 27.51
C GLY A 87 -9.68 11.37 29.03
N LYS A 88 -8.63 10.90 29.70
CA LYS A 88 -8.37 11.23 31.11
C LYS A 88 -7.66 12.59 31.22
N GLU A 89 -6.62 12.81 30.42
CA GLU A 89 -5.88 14.09 30.40
C GLU A 89 -6.76 15.29 30.05
N THR A 90 -7.83 15.09 29.26
CA THR A 90 -8.73 16.18 28.87
C THR A 90 -9.83 16.47 29.91
N ASN A 91 -10.05 15.57 30.88
CA ASN A 91 -11.09 15.68 31.92
C ASN A 91 -10.51 16.05 33.30
N GLU A 92 -9.20 16.29 33.38
CA GLU A 92 -8.48 16.89 34.52
C GLU A 92 -8.19 18.38 34.24
#